data_AF-A0A1X1RG74-F1
#
_entry.id   AF-A0A1X1RG74-F1
#
_cell.length_a   1.000
_cell.length_b   1.000
_cell.length_c   1.000
_cell.angle_alpha   90.00
_cell.angle_beta   90.00
_cell.angle_gamma   90.00
#
_symmetry.space_group_name_H-M   'P 1'
#
loop_
_entity.id
_entity.type
_entity.pdbx_description
1 polymer ?
#
loop_
_entity_poly.entity_id
_entity_poly.type
_entity_poly.pdbx_seq_one_letter_code
_entity_poly.pdbx_strand_id
1 'polypeptide(L)'
;MNGSFGLASVLSVMLIWVIAAAVTAVIAHQRGRNPLVFFLVTLFFLGPVGPGFALVARPDVAPEPEPRKVADGRRRFVCPRCGAESDIPEADTGYNCWRCGEKRKVRPAKAA
;
A
#
# COMPACT_ATOMS: atom_id res chain seq x y z
N MET A 1 25.57 45.21 -21.88
CA MET A 1 25.13 44.02 -22.65
C MET A 1 24.90 42.84 -21.71
N ASN A 2 24.05 42.99 -20.66
CA ASN A 2 23.96 42.02 -19.56
C ASN A 2 22.59 41.34 -19.45
N GLY A 3 21.61 41.75 -20.25
CA GLY A 3 20.23 41.23 -20.18
C GLY A 3 20.10 39.78 -20.67
N SER A 4 20.83 39.40 -21.73
CA SER A 4 20.75 38.04 -22.30
C SER A 4 21.36 36.98 -21.39
N PHE A 5 22.43 37.30 -20.65
CA PHE A 5 23.04 36.37 -19.69
C PHE A 5 22.11 36.08 -18.52
N GLY A 6 21.46 37.11 -17.96
CA GLY A 6 20.48 36.94 -16.88
C GLY A 6 19.25 36.13 -17.30
N LEU A 7 18.68 36.43 -18.47
CA LEU A 7 17.52 35.71 -19.00
C LEU A 7 17.85 34.23 -19.26
N ALA A 8 18.99 33.95 -19.89
CA ALA A 8 19.42 32.59 -20.17
C ALA A 8 19.60 31.76 -18.88
N SER A 9 20.23 32.33 -17.86
CA SER A 9 20.39 31.66 -16.57
C SER A 9 19.06 31.33 -15.89
N VAL A 10 18.11 32.25 -15.90
CA VAL A 10 16.77 32.00 -15.32
C VAL A 10 16.06 30.90 -16.09
N LEU A 11 16.09 30.92 -17.42
CA LEU A 11 15.49 29.88 -18.25
C LEU A 11 16.14 28.51 -18.01
N SER A 12 17.46 28.45 -17.85
CA SER A 12 18.15 27.20 -17.52
C SER A 12 17.72 26.63 -16.17
N VAL A 13 17.59 27.48 -15.14
CA VAL A 13 17.12 27.04 -13.82
C VAL A 13 15.68 26.54 -13.88
N MET A 14 14.79 27.27 -14.57
CA MET A 14 13.40 26.83 -14.80
C MET A 14 13.34 25.48 -15.52
N LEU A 15 14.18 25.28 -16.53
CA LEU A 15 14.24 24.03 -17.28
C LEU A 15 14.68 22.86 -16.40
N ILE A 16 15.74 23.04 -15.60
CA ILE A 16 16.20 22.02 -14.63
C ILE A 16 15.07 21.69 -13.65
N TRP A 17 14.31 22.69 -13.22
CA TRP A 17 13.20 22.54 -12.30
C TRP A 17 12.06 21.68 -12.89
N VAL A 18 11.69 21.94 -14.15
CA VAL A 18 10.67 21.17 -14.89
C VAL A 18 11.15 19.73 -15.14
N ILE A 19 12.42 19.52 -15.48
CA ILE A 19 13.00 18.19 -15.67
C ILE A 19 12.93 17.39 -14.36
N ALA A 20 13.32 17.98 -13.24
CA ALA A 20 13.24 17.33 -11.93
C ALA A 20 11.79 16.93 -11.57
N ALA A 21 10.81 17.80 -11.87
CA ALA A 21 9.40 17.49 -11.68
C ALA A 21 8.95 16.31 -12.56
N ALA A 22 9.34 16.28 -13.83
CA ALA A 22 9.03 15.19 -14.76
C ALA A 22 9.63 13.85 -14.28
N VAL A 23 10.90 13.84 -13.87
CA VAL A 23 11.57 12.64 -13.32
C VAL A 23 10.84 12.14 -12.07
N THR A 24 10.45 13.05 -11.17
CA THR A 24 9.66 12.70 -9.98
C THR A 24 8.33 12.04 -10.34
N ALA A 25 7.63 12.57 -11.34
CA ALA A 25 6.37 12.02 -11.82
C ALA A 25 6.54 10.58 -12.36
N VAL A 26 7.61 10.33 -13.12
CA VAL A 26 7.94 8.98 -13.62
C VAL A 26 8.23 8.01 -12.48
N ILE A 27 9.03 8.43 -11.49
CA ILE A 27 9.32 7.61 -10.30
C ILE A 27 8.03 7.28 -9.54
N ALA A 28 7.14 8.26 -9.37
CA ALA A 28 5.85 8.07 -8.71
C ALA A 28 4.96 7.08 -9.49
N HIS A 29 4.87 7.20 -10.81
CA HIS A 29 4.11 6.29 -11.67
C HIS A 29 4.62 4.84 -11.55
N GLN A 30 5.94 4.64 -11.63
CA GLN A 30 6.55 3.30 -11.49
C GLN A 30 6.34 2.68 -10.10
N ARG A 31 6.09 3.51 -9.08
CA ARG A 31 5.84 3.07 -7.71
C ARG A 31 4.35 2.99 -7.36
N GLY A 32 3.47 3.04 -8.35
CA GLY A 32 2.03 2.91 -8.15
C GLY A 32 1.40 4.09 -7.40
N ARG A 33 2.00 5.28 -7.48
CA ARG A 33 1.48 6.51 -6.88
C ARG A 33 0.88 7.43 -7.93
N ASN A 34 0.15 8.44 -7.46
CA ASN A 34 -0.37 9.49 -8.33
C ASN A 34 0.77 10.37 -8.89
N PRO A 35 1.12 10.26 -10.19
CA PRO A 35 2.26 10.97 -10.77
C PRO A 35 2.03 12.48 -10.82
N LEU A 36 0.77 12.91 -10.91
CA LEU A 36 0.38 14.31 -11.07
C LEU A 36 0.61 15.08 -9.76
N VAL A 37 0.32 14.46 -8.62
CA VAL A 37 0.58 15.03 -7.29
C VAL A 37 2.09 15.21 -7.09
N PHE A 38 2.89 14.17 -7.36
CA PHE A 38 4.34 14.24 -7.22
C PHE A 38 4.97 15.25 -8.18
N PHE A 39 4.47 15.36 -9.40
CA PHE A 39 4.90 16.39 -10.35
C PHE A 39 4.68 17.81 -9.80
N LEU A 40 3.46 18.14 -9.38
CA LEU A 40 3.10 19.48 -8.90
C LEU A 40 3.84 19.84 -7.61
N VAL A 41 3.93 18.90 -6.67
CA VAL A 41 4.66 19.09 -5.41
C VAL A 41 6.14 19.35 -5.68
N THR A 42 6.75 18.62 -6.62
CA THR A 42 8.14 18.87 -7.02
C THR A 42 8.29 20.21 -7.74
N LEU A 43 7.40 20.55 -8.66
CA LEU A 43 7.52 21.77 -9.45
C LEU A 43 7.41 23.04 -8.58
N PHE A 44 6.49 23.08 -7.64
CA PHE A 44 6.21 24.29 -6.86
C PHE A 44 6.94 24.37 -5.52
N PHE A 45 7.29 23.23 -4.89
CA PHE A 45 7.79 23.21 -3.51
C PHE A 45 9.18 22.60 -3.35
N LEU A 46 9.41 21.37 -3.83
CA LEU A 46 10.66 20.63 -3.55
C LEU A 46 11.78 20.93 -4.56
N GLY A 47 11.40 21.32 -5.75
CA GLY A 47 12.26 21.54 -6.89
C GLY A 47 13.27 20.45 -7.21
N PRO A 48 14.55 20.77 -7.42
CA PRO A 48 15.52 19.79 -7.86
C PRO A 48 15.69 18.63 -6.87
N VAL A 49 15.23 18.78 -5.61
CA VAL A 49 15.30 17.74 -4.57
C VAL A 49 14.13 16.76 -4.64
N GLY A 50 13.06 17.07 -5.38
CA GLY A 50 11.85 16.25 -5.52
C GLY A 50 12.09 14.76 -5.86
N PRO A 51 13.00 14.43 -6.79
CA PRO A 51 13.30 13.03 -7.10
C PRO A 51 13.77 12.21 -5.88
N GLY A 52 14.54 12.82 -4.96
CA GLY A 52 14.98 12.16 -3.74
C GLY A 52 13.81 11.77 -2.82
N PHE A 53 12.84 12.67 -2.66
CA PHE A 53 11.62 12.38 -1.88
C PHE A 53 10.74 11.31 -2.53
N ALA A 54 10.63 11.32 -3.86
CA ALA A 54 9.91 10.27 -4.59
C ALA A 54 10.50 8.87 -4.35
N LEU A 55 11.83 8.79 -4.23
CA LEU A 55 12.56 7.55 -3.93
C LEU A 55 12.43 7.08 -2.48
N VAL A 56 12.19 7.96 -1.52
CA VAL A 56 12.07 7.60 -0.09
C VAL A 56 10.62 7.35 0.33
N ALA A 57 9.67 8.04 -0.29
CA ALA A 57 8.26 7.88 0.06
C ALA A 57 7.82 6.40 -0.06
N ARG A 58 6.85 6.00 0.77
CA ARG A 58 6.29 4.64 0.81
C ARG A 58 5.08 4.51 -0.14
N PRO A 59 4.78 3.31 -0.66
CA PRO A 59 3.58 3.10 -1.50
C PRO A 59 2.31 3.51 -0.74
N ASP A 60 1.35 4.13 -1.44
CA ASP A 60 0.07 4.55 -0.84
C ASP A 60 -0.82 3.35 -0.51
N VAL A 61 -0.65 2.26 -1.27
CA VAL A 61 -1.30 0.98 -1.05
C VAL A 61 -0.28 0.03 -0.44
N ALA A 62 -0.29 -0.10 0.89
CA ALA A 62 0.19 -1.34 1.46
C ALA A 62 -0.75 -2.43 0.91
N PRO A 63 -0.25 -3.51 0.26
CA PRO A 63 -1.12 -4.60 -0.13
C PRO A 63 -1.89 -5.04 1.11
N GLU A 64 -3.22 -5.03 1.03
CA GLU A 64 -4.06 -5.56 2.09
C GLU A 64 -3.55 -6.99 2.36
N PRO A 65 -3.18 -7.33 3.62
CA PRO A 65 -2.58 -8.63 3.89
C PRO A 65 -3.50 -9.72 3.36
N GLU A 66 -3.02 -10.52 2.40
CA GLU A 66 -3.83 -11.56 1.79
C GLU A 66 -4.48 -12.40 2.89
N PRO A 67 -5.81 -12.59 2.86
CA PRO A 67 -6.47 -13.42 3.86
C PRO A 67 -5.85 -14.81 3.81
N ARG A 68 -5.30 -15.26 4.95
CA ARG A 68 -4.65 -16.57 5.08
C ARG A 68 -5.55 -17.65 4.46
N LYS A 69 -5.03 -18.32 3.43
CA LYS A 69 -5.69 -19.47 2.79
C LYS A 69 -6.03 -20.53 3.84
N VAL A 70 -7.30 -20.90 3.90
CA VAL A 70 -7.78 -22.00 4.74
C VAL A 70 -7.48 -23.29 3.97
N ALA A 71 -6.92 -24.30 4.63
CA ALA A 71 -6.62 -25.58 4.00
C ALA A 71 -7.91 -26.28 3.53
N ASP A 72 -7.83 -27.06 2.46
CA ASP A 72 -8.96 -27.77 1.88
C ASP A 72 -9.67 -28.65 2.93
N GLY A 73 -11.01 -28.64 2.93
CA GLY A 73 -11.84 -29.35 3.91
C GLY A 73 -11.84 -28.74 5.32
N ARG A 74 -11.24 -27.56 5.50
CA ARG A 74 -11.37 -26.74 6.71
C ARG A 74 -12.10 -25.45 6.39
N ARG A 75 -12.71 -24.87 7.42
CA ARG A 75 -13.37 -23.57 7.39
C ARG A 75 -12.86 -22.70 8.52
N ARG A 76 -12.80 -21.39 8.28
CA ARG A 76 -12.48 -20.41 9.31
C ARG A 76 -13.67 -20.22 10.25
N PHE A 77 -13.44 -20.38 11.54
CA PHE A 77 -14.40 -20.09 12.60
C PHE A 77 -13.82 -19.08 13.58
N VAL A 78 -14.58 -18.03 13.87
CA VAL A 78 -14.19 -16.99 14.82
C VAL A 78 -14.84 -17.27 16.18
N CYS A 79 -14.03 -17.33 17.23
CA CYS A 79 -14.52 -17.53 18.59
C CYS A 79 -15.45 -16.37 19.00
N PRO A 80 -16.70 -16.62 19.42
CA PRO A 80 -17.60 -15.57 19.89
C PRO A 80 -17.19 -14.98 21.26
N ARG A 81 -16.32 -15.67 22.01
CA ARG A 81 -15.89 -15.25 23.36
C ARG A 81 -14.67 -14.31 23.31
N CYS A 82 -13.69 -14.61 22.46
CA CYS A 82 -12.40 -13.89 22.45
C CYS A 82 -11.96 -13.38 21.06
N GLY A 83 -12.73 -13.64 20.01
CA GLY A 83 -12.41 -13.21 18.65
C GLY A 83 -11.24 -13.96 17.99
N ALA A 84 -10.71 -15.01 18.63
CA ALA A 84 -9.64 -15.80 18.02
C ALA A 84 -10.16 -16.56 16.79
N GLU A 85 -9.47 -16.39 15.67
CA GLU A 85 -9.71 -17.17 14.45
C GLU A 85 -9.10 -18.56 14.59
N SER A 86 -9.79 -19.57 14.08
CA SER A 86 -9.31 -20.96 14.06
C SER A 86 -9.87 -21.68 12.84
N ASP A 87 -9.04 -22.50 12.22
CA ASP A 87 -9.45 -23.33 11.09
C ASP A 87 -9.92 -24.69 11.61
N ILE A 88 -11.21 -24.98 11.50
CA ILE A 88 -11.81 -26.24 11.93
C ILE A 88 -12.18 -27.11 10.72
N PRO A 89 -12.15 -28.45 10.84
CA PRO A 89 -12.69 -29.32 9.79
C PRO A 89 -14.17 -29.03 9.52
N GLU A 90 -14.60 -29.12 8.27
CA GLU A 90 -16.00 -28.85 7.89
C GLU A 90 -17.00 -29.81 8.52
N ALA A 91 -16.59 -31.07 8.68
CA ALA A 91 -17.38 -32.13 9.30
C ALA A 91 -17.38 -32.06 10.84
N ASP A 92 -16.58 -31.16 11.43
CA ASP A 92 -16.43 -31.12 12.87
C ASP A 92 -17.68 -30.54 13.55
N THR A 93 -18.13 -31.21 14.60
CA THR A 93 -19.29 -30.82 15.41
C THR A 93 -18.88 -30.16 16.72
N GLY A 94 -17.59 -30.27 17.06
CA GLY A 94 -16.98 -29.64 18.23
C GLY A 94 -16.04 -28.52 17.82
N TYR A 95 -16.06 -27.44 18.58
CA TYR A 95 -15.10 -26.35 18.50
C TYR A 95 -14.44 -26.19 19.87
N ASN A 96 -13.11 -26.16 19.88
CA ASN A 96 -12.32 -25.81 21.05
C ASN A 96 -11.42 -24.61 20.72
N CYS A 97 -11.63 -23.48 21.42
CA CYS A 97 -10.84 -22.28 21.19
C CYS A 97 -9.43 -22.44 21.77
N TRP A 98 -8.40 -22.34 20.92
CA TRP A 98 -7.00 -22.40 21.35
C TRP A 98 -6.60 -21.26 22.30
N ARG A 99 -7.28 -20.12 22.26
CA ARG A 99 -6.94 -18.92 23.05
C ARG A 99 -7.61 -18.88 24.42
N CYS A 100 -8.90 -19.21 24.49
CA CYS A 100 -9.68 -19.05 25.74
C CYS A 100 -10.28 -20.36 26.27
N GLY A 101 -10.04 -21.49 25.59
CA GLY A 101 -10.54 -22.81 26.00
C GLY A 101 -12.05 -22.98 25.91
N GLU A 102 -12.77 -22.05 25.25
CA GLU A 102 -14.21 -22.18 25.00
C GLU A 102 -14.51 -23.45 24.21
N LYS A 103 -15.43 -24.26 24.73
CA LYS A 103 -15.90 -25.50 24.10
C LYS A 103 -17.32 -25.28 23.62
N ARG A 104 -17.53 -25.29 22.30
CA ARG A 104 -18.86 -25.08 21.71
C ARG A 104 -19.17 -26.14 20.69
N LYS A 105 -20.45 -26.50 20.55
CA LYS A 105 -20.91 -27.25 19.39
C LYS A 105 -21.05 -26.31 18.21
N VAL A 106 -20.46 -26.68 17.08
CA VAL A 106 -20.58 -25.96 15.82
C VAL A 106 -21.35 -26.82 14.85
N ARG A 107 -22.24 -26.21 14.06
CA ARG A 107 -23.00 -26.96 13.05
C ARG A 107 -22.05 -27.32 11.91
N PRO A 108 -21.96 -28.60 11.48
CA PRO A 108 -21.12 -28.96 10.35
C PRO A 108 -21.57 -28.17 9.12
N ALA A 109 -20.62 -27.82 8.24
CA ALA A 109 -20.99 -27.25 6.96
C ALA A 109 -21.88 -28.27 6.24
N LYS A 110 -23.02 -27.85 5.70
CA LYS A 110 -23.86 -28.73 4.88
C LYS A 110 -22.97 -29.24 3.75
N ALA A 111 -22.74 -30.55 3.68
CA ALA A 111 -22.20 -31.16 2.48
C ALA A 111 -23.11 -30.76 1.32
N ALA A 112 -22.54 -30.04 0.35
CA ALA A 112 -23.21 -29.68 -0.90
C ALA A 112 -23.27 -30.91 -1.81
#